data_AF-A0A1F8MB91-F1
#
_entry.id   AF-A0A1F8MB91-F1
#
_cell.length_a   1.000
_cell.length_b   1.000
_cell.length_c   1.000
_cell.angle_alpha   90.00
_cell.angle_beta   90.00
_cell.angle_gamma   90.00
#
_symmetry.space_group_name_H-M   'P 1'
#
loop_
_entity.id
_entity.type
_entity.pdbx_description
1 polymer ?
#
loop_
_entity_poly.entity_id
_entity_poly.type
_entity_poly.pdbx_seq_one_letter_code
_entity_poly.pdbx_strand_id
1 'polypeptide(L)' 'METEEELNKQLEDILTKIDKAKRELKVLRGHPAESSKGKLGTSFIAGKERMIEAAEAAKQLDTLKQREQEIRAKLHPGNH' A
#
# COMPACT_ATOMS: atom_id res chain seq x y z
N MET A 1 7.46 28.63 4.55
CA MET A 1 7.65 28.16 3.17
C MET A 1 8.20 26.76 3.31
N GLU A 2 7.49 25.72 2.84
CA GLU A 2 8.09 24.39 2.73
C GLU A 2 9.22 24.47 1.69
N THR A 3 10.40 23.99 2.04
CA THR A 3 11.57 23.97 1.15
C THR A 3 11.58 22.70 0.31
N GLU A 4 12.23 22.73 -0.86
CA GLU A 4 12.38 21.56 -1.73
C GLU A 4 13.04 20.36 -1.00
N GLU A 5 13.91 20.64 -0.03
CA GLU A 5 14.55 19.63 0.81
C GLU A 5 13.54 18.94 1.74
N GLU A 6 12.61 19.69 2.33
CA GLU A 6 11.55 19.14 3.18
C GLU A 6 10.54 18.31 2.38
N LEU A 7 10.18 18.77 1.17
CA LEU A 7 9.34 18.00 0.26
C LEU A 7 10.01 16.72 -0.23
N ASN A 8 11.32 16.73 -0.52
CA ASN A 8 12.07 15.52 -0.86
C ASN A 8 12.11 14.53 0.31
N LYS A 9 12.31 15.01 1.54
CA LYS A 9 12.30 14.16 2.73
C LYS A 9 10.93 13.51 2.95
N GLN A 10 9.84 14.27 2.75
CA GLN A 10 8.48 13.73 2.79
C GLN A 10 8.25 12.69 1.68
N LEU A 11 8.80 12.93 0.48
CA LEU A 11 8.72 12.00 -0.64
C LEU A 11 9.43 10.68 -0.33
N GLU A 12 10.65 10.72 0.21
CA GLU A 12 11.40 9.51 0.60
C GLU A 12 10.68 8.71 1.70
N ASP A 13 10.11 9.39 2.69
CA ASP A 13 9.30 8.73 3.74
C ASP A 13 8.06 8.04 3.14
N ILE A 14 7.35 8.71 2.22
CA ILE A 14 6.20 8.14 1.52
C ILE A 14 6.60 6.95 0.65
N LEU A 15 7.70 7.04 -0.09
CA LEU A 15 8.21 5.92 -0.90
C LEU A 15 8.57 4.71 -0.03
N THR A 16 9.17 4.93 1.14
CA THR A 16 9.48 3.88 2.12
C THR A 16 8.19 3.22 2.64
N LYS A 17 7.17 4.02 2.96
CA LYS A 17 5.84 3.52 3.36
C LYS A 17 5.15 2.73 2.24
N ILE A 18 5.30 3.16 0.98
CA ILE A 18 4.78 2.44 -0.19
C ILE A 18 5.48 1.09 -0.34
N ASP A 19 6.81 1.01 -0.21
CA ASP A 19 7.53 -0.26 -0.29
C ASP A 19 7.08 -1.24 0.80
N LYS A 20 6.94 -0.74 2.03
CA LYS A 20 6.43 -1.54 3.15
C LYS A 20 5.02 -2.06 2.88
N ALA A 21 4.09 -1.18 2.49
CA ALA A 21 2.72 -1.54 2.16
C ALA A 21 2.64 -2.54 1.00
N LYS A 22 3.50 -2.41 -0.02
CA LYS A 22 3.63 -3.39 -1.12
C LYS A 22 4.09 -4.76 -0.62
N ARG A 23 5.07 -4.81 0.29
CA ARG A 23 5.53 -6.07 0.88
C ARG A 23 4.43 -6.72 1.69
N GLU A 24 3.72 -5.96 2.52
CA GLU A 24 2.58 -6.46 3.31
C GLU A 24 1.47 -7.00 2.39
N LEU A 25 1.10 -6.26 1.35
CA LEU A 25 0.16 -6.75 0.32
C LEU A 25 0.64 -8.00 -0.40
N LYS A 26 1.94 -8.09 -0.70
CA LYS A 26 2.52 -9.26 -1.34
C LYS A 26 2.46 -10.48 -0.42
N VAL A 27 2.64 -10.30 0.89
CA VAL A 27 2.46 -11.39 1.86
C VAL A 27 0.99 -11.80 1.96
N LEU A 28 0.07 -10.82 2.01
CA LEU A 28 -1.37 -11.07 2.07
C LEU A 28 -1.90 -11.77 0.80
N ARG A 29 -1.39 -11.42 -0.39
CA ARG A 29 -1.77 -12.04 -1.68
C ARG A 29 -0.97 -13.30 -2.04
N GLY A 30 0.28 -13.39 -1.59
CA GLY A 30 1.25 -14.38 -2.03
C GLY A 30 1.27 -15.66 -1.22
N HIS A 31 0.50 -15.75 -0.13
CA HIS A 31 0.29 -17.02 0.54
C HIS A 31 -0.77 -17.81 -0.24
N PRO A 32 -0.42 -18.88 -0.97
CA PRO A 32 -1.43 -19.83 -1.38
C PRO A 32 -2.08 -20.34 -0.09
N ALA A 33 -3.38 -20.59 -0.14
CA ALA A 33 -4.14 -21.23 0.91
C ALA A 33 -3.72 -22.71 1.10
N GLU A 34 -2.41 -23.00 1.14
CA GLU A 34 -1.83 -24.28 1.50
C GLU A 34 -1.90 -24.46 3.01
N SER A 35 -3.11 -24.56 3.54
CA SER A 35 -3.45 -25.13 4.85
C SER A 35 -4.96 -25.22 5.00
N SER A 36 -5.67 -25.79 4.02
CA SER A 36 -7.05 -26.20 4.28
C SER A 36 -7.35 -27.57 3.71
N LYS A 37 -6.69 -28.57 4.31
CA LYS A 37 -7.27 -29.91 4.44
C LYS A 37 -7.85 -30.02 5.85
N GLY A 38 -9.09 -29.56 6.02
CA GLY A 38 -9.90 -29.92 7.19
C GLY A 38 -10.48 -28.76 7.98
N LYS A 39 -11.52 -28.09 7.43
CA LYS A 39 -12.73 -27.59 8.13
C LYS A 39 -13.44 -26.58 7.21
N LEU A 40 -14.42 -27.08 6.46
CA LEU A 40 -15.11 -26.36 5.39
C LEU A 40 -15.94 -25.12 5.84
N GLY A 41 -16.09 -24.85 7.14
CA GLY A 41 -16.92 -23.74 7.64
C GLY A 41 -16.17 -22.45 7.98
N THR A 42 -14.94 -22.54 8.51
CA THR A 42 -14.19 -21.37 9.03
C THR A 42 -13.20 -20.79 8.03
N SER A 43 -12.71 -21.58 7.06
CA SER A 43 -11.76 -21.10 6.05
C SER A 43 -12.36 -20.10 5.05
N PHE A 44 -13.68 -20.11 4.83
CA PHE A 44 -14.33 -19.19 3.88
C PHE A 44 -14.47 -17.77 4.46
N ILE A 45 -14.75 -17.66 5.77
CA ILE A 45 -14.84 -16.37 6.47
C ILE A 45 -13.44 -15.75 6.60
N ALA A 46 -12.45 -16.54 7.02
CA ALA A 46 -11.05 -16.11 7.10
C ALA A 46 -10.48 -15.68 5.73
N GLY A 47 -10.93 -16.29 4.63
CA GLY A 47 -10.58 -15.86 3.28
C GLY A 47 -11.19 -14.51 2.89
N LYS A 48 -12.44 -14.23 3.30
CA LYS A 48 -13.10 -12.93 3.06
C LYS A 48 -12.46 -11.81 3.88
N GLU A 49 -12.15 -12.05 5.15
CA GLU A 49 -11.46 -11.08 6.00
C GLU A 49 -10.11 -10.70 5.40
N ARG A 50 -9.32 -11.68 4.95
CA ARG A 50 -8.04 -11.41 4.26
C ARG A 50 -8.19 -10.67 2.93
N MET A 51 -9.27 -10.93 2.17
CA MET A 51 -9.56 -10.16 0.96
C MET A 51 -9.90 -8.70 1.30
N ILE A 52 -10.62 -8.45 2.39
CA ILE A 52 -10.94 -7.10 2.88
C ILE A 52 -9.64 -6.41 3.34
N GLU A 53 -8.79 -7.09 4.11
CA GLU A 53 -7.48 -6.56 4.54
C GLU A 53 -6.58 -6.24 3.34
N ALA A 54 -6.53 -7.12 2.32
CA ALA A 54 -5.78 -6.86 1.10
C ALA A 54 -6.38 -5.71 0.27
N ALA A 55 -7.70 -5.55 0.25
CA ALA A 55 -8.34 -4.42 -0.42
C ALA A 55 -8.08 -3.09 0.32
N GLU A 56 -8.12 -3.11 1.65
CA GLU A 56 -7.82 -1.94 2.49
C GLU A 56 -6.37 -1.52 2.36
N ALA A 57 -5.42 -2.47 2.44
CA ALA A 57 -4.00 -2.20 2.22
C ALA A 57 -3.73 -1.68 0.79
N ALA A 58 -4.46 -2.17 -0.21
CA ALA A 58 -4.37 -1.66 -1.58
C ALA A 58 -4.88 -0.22 -1.68
N LYS A 59 -5.97 0.11 -0.98
CA LYS A 59 -6.51 1.48 -0.91
C LYS A 59 -5.54 2.43 -0.20
N GLN A 60 -4.91 1.99 0.90
CA GLN A 60 -3.89 2.78 1.59
C GLN A 60 -2.67 3.04 0.68
N LEU A 61 -2.23 2.03 -0.08
CA LEU A 61 -1.15 2.18 -1.04
C LEU A 61 -1.51 3.18 -2.15
N ASP A 62 -2.76 3.16 -2.63
CA ASP A 62 -3.24 4.13 -3.61
C ASP A 62 -3.22 5.56 -3.07
N THR A 63 -3.72 5.78 -1.84
CA THR A 63 -3.65 7.08 -1.16
C THR A 63 -2.21 7.57 -1.00
N LEU A 64 -1.27 6.69 -0.66
CA LEU A 64 0.15 7.04 -0.55
C LEU A 64 0.75 7.43 -1.91
N LYS A 65 0.38 6.74 -2.99
CA LYS A 65 0.80 7.10 -4.36
C LYS A 65 0.21 8.44 -4.81
N GLN A 66 -1.04 8.74 -4.47
CA GLN A 66 -1.62 10.05 -4.77
C GLN A 66 -0.83 11.16 -4.06
N ARG A 67 -0.52 10.98 -2.77
CA ARG A 67 0.36 11.92 -2.04
C ARG A 67 1.75 12.05 -2.63
N GLU A 68 2.35 10.95 -3.10
CA GLU A 68 3.63 10.98 -3.82
C GLU A 68 3.53 11.86 -5.07
N GLN A 69 2.49 11.68 -5.89
CA GLN A 69 2.26 12.52 -7.07
C GLN A 69 2.00 13.99 -6.71
N GLU A 70 1.24 14.28 -5.66
CA GLU A 70 1.00 15.66 -5.22
C GLU A 70 2.31 16.36 -4.80
N ILE A 71 3.15 15.68 -4.01
CA ILE A 71 4.45 16.24 -3.59
C ILE A 71 5.36 16.42 -4.81
N ARG A 72 5.36 15.45 -5.73
CA ARG A 72 6.15 15.52 -6.95
C ARG A 72 5.68 16.63 -7.87
N ALA A 73 4.38 16.88 -7.97
CA ALA A 73 3.81 18.00 -8.70
C ALA A 73 4.16 19.35 -8.06
N LYS A 74 4.22 19.42 -6.72
CA LYS A 74 4.70 20.61 -5.99
C LYS A 74 6.20 20.86 -6.20
N LEU A 75 7.01 19.80 -6.31
CA LEU A 75 8.45 19.88 -6.61
C LEU A 75 8.72 20.22 -8.08
N HIS A 76 7.90 19.71 -9.00
CA HIS A 76 8.03 19.95 -10.44
C HIS A 76 6.75 20.60 -11.01
N PRO A 77 6.44 21.86 -10.66
CA PRO A 77 5.24 22.54 -11.13
C PRO A 77 5.26 22.89 -12.63
N GLY A 78 6.35 22.61 -13.35
CA GLY A 78 6.61 23.11 -14.70
C GLY A 78 6.46 22.11 -15.86
N ASN A 79 5.86 20.93 -15.68
CA ASN A 79 5.76 19.92 -16.74
C ASN A 79 4.31 19.60 -17.16
N HIS A 80 3.54 20.65 -17.44
CA HIS A 80 2.22 20.59 -18.09
C HIS A 80 2.24 21.41 -19.39
#